data_AF-A0A919K3K1-F1
#
_entry.id   AF-A0A919K3K1-F1
#
_cell.length_a   1.000
_cell.length_b   1.000
_cell.length_c   1.000
_cell.angle_alpha   90.00
_cell.angle_beta   90.00
_cell.angle_gamma   90.00
#
_symmetry.space_group_name_H-M   'P 1'
#
loop_
_entity.id
_entity.type
_entity.pdbx_description
1 polymer ?
#
loop_
_entity_poly.entity_id
_entity_poly.type
_entity_poly.pdbx_seq_one_letter_code
_entity_poly.pdbx_strand_id
1 'polypeptide(L)'
;MTGRPRRPHGGGNPPRPTTVAQAQQTTAQVAHAGRASGTASAPPAPSSQTGGAALAAIMDRYERLGDEPPRFNIARNDDAYKAYGAHTIDRHSPDLPLPRDPTSKTIEGRVYADKGWKDAVNRSYRWTDPSTMNREINEYVRQNWETIRGDLALSGFHEGTFDAGHRVGEGYYNKGMWGAGPRQAEYGETSQVVVRVRLVPDSDPPEPFIVSAFPGLL
;
A
#
# COMPACT_ATOMS: atom_id res chain seq x y z
N MET A 1 19.50 -3.41 62.42
CA MET A 1 20.69 -3.49 61.55
C MET A 1 20.42 -4.59 60.54
N THR A 2 20.35 -4.42 59.23
CA THR A 2 20.86 -3.40 58.29
C THR A 2 19.91 -3.32 57.09
N GLY A 3 19.36 -2.13 56.83
CA GLY A 3 18.58 -1.83 55.63
C GLY A 3 19.50 -1.56 54.44
N ARG A 4 19.17 -2.12 53.27
CA ARG A 4 19.84 -1.79 52.00
C ARG A 4 19.15 -0.59 51.33
N PRO A 5 19.90 0.40 50.81
CA PRO A 5 19.32 1.56 50.15
C PRO A 5 18.88 1.23 48.71
N ARG A 6 17.70 1.70 48.33
CA ARG A 6 17.19 1.70 46.94
C ARG A 6 17.93 2.76 46.12
N ARG A 7 18.43 2.36 44.94
CA ARG A 7 18.97 3.28 43.91
C ARG A 7 17.82 4.04 43.22
N PRO A 8 17.97 5.34 42.92
CA PRO A 8 17.05 6.05 42.04
C PRO A 8 17.43 5.79 40.56
N HIS A 9 16.48 5.29 39.77
CA HIS A 9 16.58 5.30 38.31
C HIS A 9 16.16 6.68 37.79
N GLY A 10 17.13 7.58 37.63
CA GLY A 10 16.96 8.85 36.91
C GLY A 10 17.31 8.67 35.43
N GLY A 11 16.36 8.18 34.63
CA GLY A 11 16.44 8.19 33.16
C GLY A 11 15.52 9.26 32.60
N GLY A 12 15.98 10.51 32.58
CA GLY A 12 15.26 11.61 31.94
C GLY A 12 15.33 11.42 30.42
N ASN A 13 14.21 11.10 29.78
CA ASN A 13 14.09 11.23 28.33
C ASN A 13 14.22 12.71 27.97
N PRO A 14 15.05 13.09 26.98
CA PRO A 14 15.07 14.46 26.50
C PRO A 14 13.69 14.81 25.91
N PRO A 15 13.22 16.05 26.08
CA PRO A 15 11.95 16.48 25.52
C PRO A 15 11.95 16.30 24.01
N ARG A 16 10.87 15.73 23.47
CA ARG A 16 10.67 15.64 22.02
C ARG A 16 10.51 17.06 21.45
N PRO A 17 11.25 17.42 20.38
CA PRO A 17 11.07 18.71 19.74
C PRO A 17 9.65 18.80 19.18
N THR A 18 8.95 19.91 19.47
CA THR A 18 7.56 20.13 19.06
C THR A 18 7.45 20.81 17.70
N THR A 19 8.58 21.13 17.06
CA THR A 19 8.65 21.76 15.74
C THR A 19 9.86 21.28 14.93
N VAL A 20 9.74 21.31 13.60
CA VAL A 20 10.82 20.93 12.65
C VAL A 20 12.07 21.80 12.83
N ALA A 21 11.90 23.09 13.16
CA ALA A 21 13.00 24.01 13.43
C ALA A 21 13.83 23.62 14.67
N GLN A 22 13.17 23.12 15.74
CA GLN A 22 13.88 22.63 16.93
C GLN A 22 14.63 21.32 16.67
N ALA A 23 14.11 20.45 15.80
CA ALA A 23 14.81 19.23 15.39
C ALA A 23 16.12 19.55 14.66
N GLN A 24 16.11 20.55 13.79
CA GLN A 24 17.31 21.01 13.07
C GLN A 24 18.35 21.65 14.01
N GLN A 25 17.93 22.48 14.98
CA GLN A 25 18.86 23.04 15.98
C GLN A 25 19.47 21.99 16.91
N THR A 26 18.70 20.97 17.31
CA THR A 26 19.21 19.88 18.15
C THR A 26 20.28 19.06 17.40
N THR A 27 20.09 18.85 16.10
CA THR A 27 21.05 18.11 15.25
C THR A 27 22.35 18.89 15.06
N ALA A 28 22.28 20.22 14.93
CA ALA A 28 23.45 21.10 14.81
C ALA A 28 24.29 21.17 16.10
N GLN A 29 23.67 21.11 17.28
CA GLN A 29 24.40 21.12 18.56
C GLN A 29 25.13 19.80 18.84
N VAL A 30 24.56 18.66 18.43
CA VAL A 30 25.21 17.35 18.58
C VAL A 30 26.44 17.23 17.66
N ALA A 31 26.42 17.86 16.48
CA ALA A 31 27.55 17.86 15.55
C ALA A 31 28.78 18.64 16.08
N HIS A 32 28.59 19.59 17.01
CA HIS A 32 29.70 20.40 17.54
C HIS A 32 30.40 19.82 18.77
N ALA A 33 29.76 18.90 19.51
CA ALA A 33 30.31 18.35 20.75
C ALA A 33 31.31 17.18 20.56
N GLY A 34 31.52 16.69 19.33
CA GLY A 34 32.25 15.45 19.04
C GLY A 34 33.70 15.59 18.53
N ARG A 35 34.37 16.75 18.67
CA ARG A 35 35.72 16.92 18.10
C ARG A 35 36.81 16.48 19.08
N ALA A 36 37.05 15.17 19.14
CA ALA A 36 38.28 14.60 19.71
C ALA A 36 39.38 14.57 18.64
N SER A 37 40.55 15.11 18.97
CA SER A 37 41.76 15.06 18.14
C SER A 37 42.30 13.63 18.08
N GLY A 38 42.07 12.96 16.95
CA GLY A 38 42.64 11.64 16.66
C GLY A 38 42.90 11.51 15.17
N THR A 39 44.18 11.47 14.79
CA THR A 39 44.64 11.08 13.45
C THR A 39 44.28 9.62 13.21
N ALA A 40 43.17 9.38 12.54
CA ALA A 40 42.83 8.12 11.91
C ALA A 40 42.32 8.41 10.50
N SER A 41 42.90 7.76 9.49
CA SER A 41 42.47 7.84 8.10
C SER A 41 40.98 7.57 8.00
N ALA A 42 40.20 8.59 7.68
CA ALA A 42 38.78 8.44 7.42
C ALA A 42 38.61 7.59 6.15
N PRO A 43 37.72 6.59 6.16
CA PRO A 43 37.32 5.93 4.92
C PRO A 43 36.72 6.97 3.97
N PRO A 44 36.88 6.82 2.64
CA PRO A 44 36.33 7.76 1.68
C PRO A 44 34.82 7.89 1.91
N ALA A 45 34.34 9.13 2.04
CA ALA A 45 32.92 9.42 2.10
C ALA A 45 32.22 8.80 0.87
N PRO A 46 31.04 8.17 1.04
CA PRO A 46 30.29 7.65 -0.10
C PRO A 46 30.01 8.80 -1.07
N SER A 47 30.33 8.56 -2.34
CA SER A 47 30.35 9.56 -3.40
C SER A 47 28.94 10.08 -3.70
N SER A 48 28.77 11.41 -3.66
CA SER A 48 27.52 12.13 -3.99
C SER A 48 27.02 11.91 -5.43
N GLN A 49 27.81 11.23 -6.27
CA GLN A 49 27.51 10.99 -7.68
C GLN A 49 26.41 9.93 -7.90
N THR A 50 26.32 8.90 -7.06
CA THR A 50 25.27 7.86 -7.16
C THR A 50 23.90 8.39 -6.77
N GLY A 51 23.83 9.32 -5.80
CA GLY A 51 22.58 9.99 -5.43
C GLY A 51 22.02 10.87 -6.55
N GLY A 52 22.90 11.58 -7.27
CA GLY A 52 22.51 12.44 -8.38
C GLY A 52 21.93 11.67 -9.58
N ALA A 53 22.55 10.56 -9.97
CA ALA A 53 22.07 9.74 -11.08
C ALA A 53 20.73 9.05 -10.76
N ALA A 54 20.56 8.53 -9.53
CA ALA A 54 19.31 7.94 -9.09
C ALA A 54 18.17 8.98 -9.05
N LEU A 55 18.44 10.17 -8.52
CA LEU A 55 17.46 11.26 -8.50
C LEU A 55 17.08 11.68 -9.92
N ALA A 56 18.04 11.84 -10.84
CA ALA A 56 17.76 12.19 -12.22
C ALA A 56 16.85 11.16 -12.92
N ALA A 57 17.08 9.86 -12.69
CA ALA A 57 16.23 8.80 -13.25
C ALA A 57 14.80 8.80 -12.67
N ILE A 58 14.64 9.12 -11.38
CA ILE A 58 13.33 9.27 -10.74
C ILE A 58 12.57 10.46 -11.34
N MET A 59 13.25 11.61 -11.47
CA MET A 59 12.63 12.82 -12.04
C MET A 59 12.26 12.62 -13.51
N ASP A 60 13.14 12.00 -14.32
CA ASP A 60 12.84 11.65 -15.71
C ASP A 60 11.59 10.75 -15.80
N ARG A 61 11.52 9.68 -15.01
CA ARG A 61 10.34 8.80 -14.97
C ARG A 61 9.08 9.56 -14.55
N TYR A 62 9.17 10.42 -13.55
CA TYR A 62 8.04 11.24 -13.06
C TYR A 62 7.52 12.20 -14.14
N GLU A 63 8.42 12.85 -14.88
CA GLU A 63 8.08 13.73 -16.00
C GLU A 63 7.43 12.94 -17.13
N ARG A 64 7.98 11.76 -17.47
CA ARG A 64 7.49 10.89 -18.54
C ARG A 64 6.13 10.24 -18.25
N LEU A 65 5.74 10.11 -16.98
CA LEU A 65 4.39 9.68 -16.60
C LEU A 65 3.32 10.73 -16.94
N GLY A 66 3.71 12.00 -17.10
CA GLY A 66 2.82 13.09 -17.49
C GLY A 66 1.87 13.56 -16.38
N ASP A 67 1.32 14.76 -16.57
CA ASP A 67 0.44 15.40 -15.59
C ASP A 67 -1.04 14.97 -15.71
N GLU A 68 -1.44 14.36 -16.83
CA GLU A 68 -2.81 13.91 -17.05
C GLU A 68 -3.02 12.49 -16.48
N PRO A 69 -4.01 12.28 -15.59
CA PRO A 69 -4.29 10.96 -15.04
C PRO A 69 -4.79 10.00 -16.12
N PRO A 70 -4.26 8.77 -16.20
CA PRO A 70 -4.76 7.76 -17.11
C PRO A 70 -6.18 7.33 -16.72
N ARG A 71 -6.95 6.90 -17.72
CA ARG A 71 -8.27 6.28 -17.52
C ARG A 71 -8.20 4.78 -17.77
N PHE A 72 -8.69 4.01 -16.82
CA PHE A 72 -8.70 2.56 -16.89
C PHE A 72 -10.11 2.03 -17.16
N ASN A 73 -10.23 1.14 -18.15
CA ASN A 73 -11.30 0.16 -18.16
C ASN A 73 -10.78 -1.09 -17.46
N ILE A 74 -11.30 -1.41 -16.27
CA ILE A 74 -10.70 -2.44 -15.41
C ILE A 74 -10.72 -3.83 -16.04
N ALA A 75 -11.76 -4.16 -16.82
CA ALA A 75 -11.80 -5.43 -17.54
C ALA A 75 -10.69 -5.51 -18.59
N ARG A 76 -10.54 -4.48 -19.42
CA ARG A 76 -9.47 -4.42 -20.43
C ARG A 76 -8.08 -4.38 -19.80
N ASN A 77 -7.92 -3.67 -18.69
CA ASN A 77 -6.68 -3.63 -17.92
C ASN A 77 -6.30 -5.02 -17.42
N ASP A 78 -7.23 -5.73 -16.77
CA ASP A 78 -6.97 -7.08 -16.28
C ASP A 78 -6.62 -8.03 -17.43
N ASP A 79 -7.32 -7.95 -18.56
CA ASP A 79 -7.03 -8.77 -19.73
C ASP A 79 -5.63 -8.48 -20.32
N ALA A 80 -5.26 -7.21 -20.45
CA ALA A 80 -3.99 -6.78 -21.00
C ALA A 80 -2.81 -7.13 -20.09
N TYR A 81 -2.98 -6.99 -18.77
CA TYR A 81 -1.89 -7.10 -17.81
C TYR A 81 -2.01 -8.30 -16.86
N LYS A 82 -2.83 -9.30 -17.22
CA LYS A 82 -2.96 -10.56 -16.48
C LYS A 82 -1.60 -11.24 -16.24
N ALA A 83 -0.73 -11.22 -17.25
CA ALA A 83 0.62 -11.78 -17.17
C ALA A 83 1.50 -11.06 -16.14
N TYR A 84 1.21 -9.78 -15.85
CA TYR A 84 1.88 -8.97 -14.83
C TYR A 84 1.15 -8.98 -13.49
N GLY A 85 0.16 -9.86 -13.34
CA GLY A 85 -0.56 -10.08 -12.10
C GLY A 85 -1.76 -9.16 -11.89
N ALA A 86 -2.30 -8.52 -12.93
CA ALA A 86 -3.60 -7.86 -12.82
C ALA A 86 -4.70 -8.88 -12.54
N HIS A 87 -5.53 -8.64 -11.52
CA HIS A 87 -6.51 -9.63 -11.03
C HIS A 87 -7.73 -9.04 -10.31
N THR A 88 -8.11 -7.80 -10.61
CA THR A 88 -9.33 -7.19 -10.07
C THR A 88 -10.58 -7.99 -10.46
N ILE A 89 -10.77 -8.26 -11.75
CA ILE A 89 -11.93 -8.99 -12.27
C ILE A 89 -11.90 -10.44 -11.79
N ASP A 90 -10.75 -11.10 -11.89
CA ASP A 90 -10.64 -12.52 -11.51
C ASP A 90 -11.04 -12.75 -10.05
N ARG A 91 -10.77 -11.77 -9.16
CA ARG A 91 -10.88 -11.98 -7.72
C ARG A 91 -11.95 -11.18 -7.01
N HIS A 92 -12.43 -10.11 -7.63
CA HIS A 92 -13.30 -9.12 -7.03
C HIS A 92 -14.40 -8.62 -7.98
N SER A 93 -14.56 -9.24 -9.16
CA SER A 93 -15.63 -8.88 -10.10
C SER A 93 -17.02 -8.96 -9.44
N PRO A 94 -17.94 -8.04 -9.78
CA PRO A 94 -19.34 -8.13 -9.40
C PRO A 94 -20.03 -9.42 -9.88
N ASP A 95 -19.49 -10.07 -10.91
CA ASP A 95 -20.05 -11.31 -11.45
C ASP A 95 -19.71 -12.56 -10.61
N LEU A 96 -18.76 -12.45 -9.65
CA LEU A 96 -18.45 -13.56 -8.75
C LEU A 96 -19.65 -13.80 -7.81
N PRO A 97 -20.18 -15.04 -7.71
CA PRO A 97 -21.26 -15.33 -6.78
C PRO A 97 -20.83 -15.09 -5.33
N LEU A 98 -21.76 -14.59 -4.50
CA LEU A 98 -21.51 -14.36 -3.08
C LEU A 98 -21.49 -15.65 -2.26
N PRO A 99 -22.60 -16.42 -2.20
CA PRO A 99 -22.74 -17.48 -1.21
C PRO A 99 -21.79 -18.63 -1.54
N ARG A 100 -21.33 -19.32 -0.50
CA ARG A 100 -20.41 -20.44 -0.65
C ARG A 100 -21.04 -21.58 -1.46
N ASP A 101 -20.32 -21.97 -2.51
CA ASP A 101 -20.46 -23.25 -3.19
C ASP A 101 -19.07 -23.89 -3.26
N PRO A 102 -18.80 -24.99 -2.52
CA PRO A 102 -17.49 -25.64 -2.50
C PRO A 102 -17.00 -26.14 -3.88
N THR A 103 -17.91 -26.25 -4.86
CA THR A 103 -17.62 -26.77 -6.20
C THR A 103 -17.31 -25.68 -7.23
N SER A 104 -17.47 -24.41 -6.87
CA SER A 104 -17.28 -23.26 -7.75
C SER A 104 -16.60 -22.07 -7.05
N LYS A 105 -16.15 -21.11 -7.85
CA LYS A 105 -15.41 -19.93 -7.36
C LYS A 105 -16.41 -18.89 -6.83
N THR A 106 -16.47 -18.72 -5.52
CA THR A 106 -17.40 -17.80 -4.83
C THR A 106 -16.67 -16.87 -3.85
N ILE A 107 -17.24 -15.71 -3.54
CA ILE A 107 -16.62 -14.74 -2.62
C ILE A 107 -16.51 -15.32 -1.22
N GLU A 108 -17.56 -15.94 -0.69
CA GLU A 108 -17.52 -16.66 0.59
C GLU A 108 -16.53 -17.83 0.54
N GLY A 109 -16.53 -18.61 -0.54
CA GLY A 109 -15.65 -19.77 -0.69
C GLY A 109 -14.15 -19.43 -0.66
N ARG A 110 -13.76 -18.20 -1.03
CA ARG A 110 -12.37 -17.73 -0.89
C ARG A 110 -11.92 -17.69 0.57
N VAL A 111 -12.84 -17.41 1.49
CA VAL A 111 -12.54 -17.49 2.93
C VAL A 111 -12.10 -18.91 3.28
N TYR A 112 -12.61 -19.94 2.62
CA TYR A 112 -12.32 -21.34 2.93
C TYR A 112 -11.29 -22.03 2.02
N ALA A 113 -10.72 -21.32 1.04
CA ALA A 113 -9.94 -21.92 -0.05
C ALA A 113 -10.73 -22.98 -0.85
N ASP A 114 -12.02 -22.74 -1.07
CA ASP A 114 -12.81 -23.60 -1.94
C ASP A 114 -12.30 -23.58 -3.39
N LYS A 115 -12.84 -24.47 -4.23
CA LYS A 115 -12.42 -24.66 -5.61
C LYS A 115 -12.38 -23.33 -6.39
N GLY A 116 -11.27 -23.11 -7.10
CA GLY A 116 -11.03 -21.89 -7.88
C GLY A 116 -10.24 -20.82 -7.12
N TRP A 117 -9.99 -21.01 -5.82
CA TRP A 117 -9.08 -20.18 -5.02
C TRP A 117 -7.81 -20.95 -4.67
N LYS A 118 -6.67 -20.26 -4.70
CA LYS A 118 -5.37 -20.86 -4.37
C LYS A 118 -5.20 -21.06 -2.86
N ASP A 119 -5.62 -20.06 -2.10
CA ASP A 119 -5.36 -19.96 -0.66
C ASP A 119 -6.58 -19.37 0.06
N ALA A 120 -6.69 -19.68 1.35
CA ALA A 120 -7.76 -19.20 2.20
C ALA A 120 -7.45 -17.77 2.67
N VAL A 121 -8.42 -16.87 2.61
CA VAL A 121 -8.25 -15.47 3.05
C VAL A 121 -9.11 -15.14 4.26
N ASN A 122 -8.75 -14.10 5.01
CA ASN A 122 -9.57 -13.63 6.12
C ASN A 122 -10.71 -12.71 5.68
N ARG A 123 -10.63 -12.12 4.48
CA ARG A 123 -11.62 -11.17 3.96
C ARG A 123 -11.68 -11.33 2.44
N SER A 124 -12.88 -11.37 1.88
CA SER A 124 -13.12 -11.52 0.46
C SER A 124 -14.37 -10.73 0.11
N TYR A 125 -14.26 -9.80 -0.82
CA TYR A 125 -15.34 -8.91 -1.23
C TYR A 125 -15.35 -8.79 -2.74
N ARG A 126 -16.53 -8.58 -3.32
CA ARG A 126 -16.70 -8.16 -4.71
C ARG A 126 -17.19 -6.74 -4.79
N TRP A 127 -16.94 -6.10 -5.93
CA TRP A 127 -17.63 -4.88 -6.32
C TRP A 127 -19.13 -5.15 -6.49
N THR A 128 -19.95 -4.12 -6.30
CA THR A 128 -21.41 -4.21 -6.47
C THR A 128 -21.82 -4.30 -7.94
N ASP A 129 -21.20 -3.49 -8.81
CA ASP A 129 -21.43 -3.52 -10.25
C ASP A 129 -20.21 -2.99 -11.04
N PRO A 130 -20.10 -3.29 -12.36
CA PRO A 130 -18.95 -2.89 -13.15
C PRO A 130 -18.81 -1.37 -13.34
N SER A 131 -19.93 -0.64 -13.36
CA SER A 131 -19.93 0.80 -13.60
C SER A 131 -19.43 1.54 -12.36
N THR A 132 -19.89 1.17 -11.17
CA THR A 132 -19.40 1.67 -9.89
C THR A 132 -17.91 1.38 -9.76
N MET A 133 -17.46 0.14 -9.99
CA MET A 133 -16.03 -0.21 -9.96
C MET A 133 -15.18 0.71 -10.85
N ASN A 134 -15.53 0.86 -12.13
CA ASN A 134 -14.75 1.72 -13.02
C ASN A 134 -14.79 3.19 -12.59
N ARG A 135 -15.96 3.70 -12.18
CA ARG A 135 -16.11 5.10 -11.75
C ARG A 135 -15.24 5.39 -10.51
N GLU A 136 -15.38 4.59 -9.45
CA GLU A 136 -14.68 4.85 -8.19
C GLU A 136 -13.16 4.73 -8.32
N ILE A 137 -12.67 3.74 -9.09
CA ILE A 137 -11.22 3.58 -9.31
C ILE A 137 -10.65 4.73 -10.12
N ASN A 138 -11.31 5.15 -11.20
CA ASN A 138 -10.84 6.27 -12.01
C ASN A 138 -10.93 7.60 -11.24
N GLU A 139 -11.95 7.78 -10.40
CA GLU A 139 -12.07 8.94 -9.53
C GLU A 139 -10.92 9.00 -8.51
N TYR A 140 -10.59 7.86 -7.89
CA TYR A 140 -9.41 7.75 -7.02
C TYR A 140 -8.12 8.11 -7.75
N VAL A 141 -7.88 7.53 -8.94
CA VAL A 141 -6.68 7.81 -9.74
C VAL A 141 -6.60 9.30 -10.08
N ARG A 142 -7.71 9.89 -10.53
CA ARG A 142 -7.79 11.31 -10.90
C ARG A 142 -7.48 12.23 -9.72
N GLN A 143 -8.02 11.94 -8.54
CA GLN A 143 -7.83 12.77 -7.34
C GLN A 143 -6.43 12.63 -6.74
N ASN A 144 -5.78 11.48 -6.92
CA ASN A 144 -4.51 11.13 -6.26
C ASN A 144 -3.35 11.00 -7.25
N TRP A 145 -3.51 11.44 -8.50
CA TRP A 145 -2.54 11.17 -9.57
C TRP A 145 -1.14 11.66 -9.25
N GLU A 146 -1.03 12.83 -8.63
CA GLU A 146 0.24 13.40 -8.22
C GLU A 146 1.02 12.49 -7.25
N THR A 147 0.33 11.98 -6.22
CA THR A 147 0.90 11.01 -5.28
C THR A 147 1.25 9.69 -5.98
N ILE A 148 0.35 9.19 -6.83
CA ILE A 148 0.56 7.95 -7.59
C ILE A 148 1.81 8.08 -8.47
N ARG A 149 1.97 9.19 -9.20
CA ARG A 149 3.16 9.46 -10.02
C ARG A 149 4.42 9.46 -9.20
N GLY A 150 4.42 10.13 -8.04
CA GLY A 150 5.56 10.15 -7.12
C GLY A 150 5.96 8.74 -6.68
N ASP A 151 4.99 7.93 -6.26
CA ASP A 151 5.21 6.56 -5.80
C ASP A 151 5.70 5.63 -6.92
N LEU A 152 5.11 5.75 -8.12
CA LEU A 152 5.52 4.99 -9.30
C LEU A 152 6.91 5.42 -9.79
N ALA A 153 7.22 6.71 -9.74
CA ALA A 153 8.53 7.22 -10.10
C ALA A 153 9.62 6.66 -9.16
N LEU A 154 9.35 6.74 -7.85
CA LEU A 154 10.28 6.35 -6.79
C LEU A 154 10.45 4.83 -6.66
N SER A 155 9.35 4.08 -6.69
CA SER A 155 9.34 2.65 -6.32
C SER A 155 8.70 1.71 -7.35
N GLY A 156 8.07 2.27 -8.39
CA GLY A 156 7.32 1.49 -9.39
C GLY A 156 6.01 0.89 -8.87
N PHE A 157 5.58 1.27 -7.66
CA PHE A 157 4.39 0.72 -7.01
C PHE A 157 3.67 1.80 -6.20
N HIS A 158 2.35 1.82 -6.30
CA HIS A 158 1.48 2.60 -5.43
C HIS A 158 0.45 1.68 -4.80
N GLU A 159 0.22 1.84 -3.50
CA GLU A 159 -0.91 1.26 -2.76
C GLU A 159 -1.56 2.36 -1.94
N GLY A 160 -2.87 2.50 -2.08
CA GLY A 160 -3.63 3.42 -1.27
C GLY A 160 -5.06 2.96 -1.05
N THR A 161 -5.73 3.65 -0.15
CA THR A 161 -7.08 3.31 0.29
C THR A 161 -7.96 4.55 0.29
N PHE A 162 -9.25 4.37 0.04
CA PHE A 162 -10.22 5.46 0.13
C PHE A 162 -11.57 4.96 0.62
N ASP A 163 -12.35 5.89 1.18
CA ASP A 163 -13.76 5.71 1.50
C ASP A 163 -14.61 6.35 0.40
N ALA A 164 -15.43 5.57 -0.30
CA ALA A 164 -16.33 6.10 -1.32
C ALA A 164 -17.51 6.89 -0.72
N GLY A 165 -17.74 6.82 0.61
CA GLY A 165 -18.86 7.47 1.27
C GLY A 165 -20.23 6.82 1.00
N HIS A 166 -20.26 5.76 0.20
CA HIS A 166 -21.42 4.93 -0.07
C HIS A 166 -21.00 3.47 -0.24
N ARG A 167 -21.97 2.55 -0.23
CA ARG A 167 -21.71 1.13 -0.49
C ARG A 167 -21.10 0.96 -1.89
N VAL A 168 -19.96 0.28 -1.97
CA VAL A 168 -19.29 -0.08 -3.24
C VAL A 168 -19.02 -1.57 -3.36
N GLY A 169 -18.99 -2.28 -2.23
CA GLY A 169 -18.76 -3.72 -2.21
C GLY A 169 -19.52 -4.46 -1.12
N GLU A 170 -19.53 -5.77 -1.30
CA GLU A 170 -20.14 -6.73 -0.40
C GLU A 170 -19.33 -8.02 -0.42
N GLY A 171 -19.37 -8.76 0.67
CA GLY A 171 -18.53 -9.93 0.81
C GLY A 171 -18.60 -10.55 2.19
N TYR A 172 -17.53 -11.26 2.52
CA TYR A 172 -17.42 -12.01 3.76
C TYR A 172 -16.08 -11.77 4.42
N TYR A 173 -16.09 -11.74 5.75
CA TYR A 173 -14.89 -11.79 6.56
C TYR A 173 -14.93 -12.99 7.51
N ASN A 174 -13.76 -13.51 7.86
CA ASN A 174 -13.58 -14.56 8.84
C ASN A 174 -13.74 -13.98 10.24
N LYS A 175 -14.86 -14.21 10.90
CA LYS A 175 -15.13 -13.80 12.28
C LYS A 175 -14.07 -14.30 13.27
N GLY A 176 -13.51 -15.49 13.01
CA GLY A 176 -12.45 -16.09 13.82
C GLY A 176 -11.05 -15.49 13.59
N MET A 177 -10.87 -14.49 12.73
CA MET A 177 -9.54 -13.97 12.35
C MET A 177 -8.73 -13.39 13.52
N TRP A 178 -9.37 -13.02 14.63
CA TRP A 178 -8.73 -12.41 15.80
C TRP A 178 -8.48 -13.38 16.98
N GLY A 179 -8.78 -14.68 16.83
CA GLY A 179 -8.37 -15.71 17.80
C GLY A 179 -9.50 -16.54 18.42
N ALA A 180 -9.19 -17.84 18.58
CA ALA A 180 -9.92 -18.94 19.24
C ALA A 180 -11.21 -19.50 18.61
N GLY A 181 -11.82 -18.85 17.62
CA GLY A 181 -13.01 -19.37 16.94
C GLY A 181 -12.70 -20.20 15.69
N PRO A 182 -13.59 -21.14 15.28
CA PRO A 182 -13.49 -21.75 13.96
C PRO A 182 -13.59 -20.68 12.86
N ARG A 183 -13.07 -21.00 11.67
CA ARG A 183 -13.21 -20.13 10.51
C ARG A 183 -14.69 -20.01 10.14
N GLN A 184 -15.25 -18.82 10.30
CA GLN A 184 -16.66 -18.55 10.04
C GLN A 184 -16.77 -17.29 9.19
N ALA A 185 -17.27 -17.44 7.98
CA ALA A 185 -17.58 -16.32 7.11
C ALA A 185 -18.81 -15.58 7.64
N GLU A 186 -18.71 -14.27 7.77
CA GLU A 186 -19.78 -13.37 8.14
C GLU A 186 -19.94 -12.32 7.03
N TYR A 187 -21.17 -12.12 6.58
CA TYR A 187 -21.48 -11.18 5.51
C TYR A 187 -21.23 -9.74 5.97
N GLY A 188 -20.70 -8.91 5.07
CA GLY A 188 -20.51 -7.49 5.30
C GLY A 188 -20.60 -6.69 4.01
N GLU A 189 -20.93 -5.42 4.17
CA GLU A 189 -20.90 -4.40 3.12
C GLU A 189 -19.82 -3.37 3.47
N THR A 190 -19.26 -2.71 2.46
CA THR A 190 -18.19 -1.73 2.67
C THR A 190 -18.26 -0.57 1.69
N SER A 191 -17.81 0.60 2.15
CA SER A 191 -17.48 1.77 1.35
C SER A 191 -15.97 1.93 1.11
N GLN A 192 -15.17 1.16 1.85
CA GLN A 192 -13.70 1.22 1.81
C GLN A 192 -13.16 0.40 0.65
N VAL A 193 -12.16 0.94 -0.05
CA VAL A 193 -11.51 0.35 -1.22
C VAL A 193 -9.99 0.43 -1.06
N VAL A 194 -9.30 -0.61 -1.53
CA VAL A 194 -7.84 -0.63 -1.69
C VAL A 194 -7.52 -0.62 -3.18
N VAL A 195 -6.61 0.24 -3.61
CA VAL A 195 -6.14 0.35 -5.00
C VAL A 195 -4.63 0.13 -5.05
N ARG A 196 -4.18 -0.73 -5.99
CA ARG A 196 -2.78 -1.01 -6.25
C ARG A 196 -2.44 -0.75 -7.72
N VAL A 197 -1.42 0.06 -7.95
CA VAL A 197 -0.95 0.45 -9.28
C VAL A 197 0.53 0.07 -9.43
N ARG A 198 0.93 -0.38 -10.62
CA ARG A 198 2.34 -0.63 -10.97
C ARG A 198 2.66 -0.09 -12.34
N LEU A 199 3.95 0.00 -12.64
CA LEU A 199 4.43 0.19 -14.00
C LEU A 199 4.52 -1.15 -14.72
N VAL A 200 4.17 -1.16 -16.00
CA VAL A 200 4.46 -2.26 -16.92
C VAL A 200 5.98 -2.41 -16.99
N PRO A 201 6.53 -3.61 -16.72
CA PRO A 201 7.98 -3.83 -16.78
C PRO A 201 8.54 -3.42 -18.15
N ASP A 202 9.65 -2.69 -18.14
CA ASP A 202 10.38 -2.25 -19.32
C ASP A 202 9.56 -1.43 -20.35
N SER A 203 8.42 -0.88 -19.93
CA SER A 203 7.63 0.02 -20.79
C SER A 203 8.32 1.37 -21.00
N ASP A 204 8.29 1.83 -22.25
CA ASP A 204 8.83 3.11 -22.68
C ASP A 204 7.84 3.75 -23.69
N PRO A 205 7.11 4.83 -23.31
CA PRO A 205 7.12 5.50 -22.01
C PRO A 205 6.61 4.63 -20.86
N PRO A 206 6.95 4.96 -19.59
CA PRO A 206 6.45 4.24 -18.42
C PRO A 206 4.93 4.19 -18.40
N GLU A 207 4.37 2.99 -18.45
CA GLU A 207 2.93 2.77 -18.53
C GLU A 207 2.39 2.26 -17.19
N PRO A 208 1.50 3.01 -16.50
CA PRO A 208 0.85 2.52 -15.28
C PRO A 208 -0.30 1.56 -15.60
N PHE A 209 -0.50 0.57 -14.75
CA PHE A 209 -1.67 -0.32 -14.79
C PHE A 209 -2.19 -0.68 -13.40
N ILE A 210 -3.47 -1.03 -13.31
CA ILE A 210 -4.08 -1.47 -12.06
C ILE A 210 -3.74 -2.95 -11.83
N VAL A 211 -3.00 -3.25 -10.77
CA VAL A 211 -2.72 -4.65 -10.37
C VAL A 211 -3.97 -5.26 -9.72
N SER A 212 -4.56 -4.51 -8.80
CA SER A 212 -5.79 -4.91 -8.13
C SER A 212 -6.47 -3.69 -7.54
N ALA A 213 -7.78 -3.62 -7.67
CA ALA A 213 -8.59 -2.69 -6.90
C ALA A 213 -9.80 -3.43 -6.34
N PHE A 214 -10.02 -3.38 -5.03
CA PHE A 214 -11.06 -4.18 -4.40
C PHE A 214 -11.69 -3.48 -3.20
N PRO A 215 -13.00 -3.67 -2.98
CA PRO A 215 -13.63 -3.27 -1.73
C PRO A 215 -13.07 -4.12 -0.58
N GLY A 216 -12.92 -3.54 0.59
CA GLY A 216 -12.53 -4.30 1.76
C GLY A 216 -12.51 -3.44 3.01
N LEU A 217 -12.92 -4.02 4.14
CA LEU A 217 -12.71 -3.40 5.44
C LEU A 217 -11.21 -3.45 5.75
N LEU A 218 -10.66 -2.34 6.26
CA LEU A 218 -9.31 -2.30 6.84
C LEU A 218 -9.28 -2.90 8.25
#